data_AF-A0A5A7TS88-F1
#
_entry.id   AF-A0A5A7TS88-F1
#
_cell.length_a   1.000
_cell.length_b   1.000
_cell.length_c   1.000
_cell.angle_alpha   90.00
_cell.angle_beta   90.00
_cell.angle_gamma   90.00
#
_symmetry.space_group_name_H-M   'P 1'
#
loop_
_entity.id
_entity.type
_entity.pdbx_description
1 polymer ?
#
loop_
_entity_poly.entity_id
_entity_poly.type
_entity_poly.pdbx_seq_one_letter_code
_entity_poly.pdbx_strand_id
1 'polypeptide(L)'
;MALQSSEPQIRVQKLLETHPSQVPPQYIQPPHHRPSHTNNSTHLSIPVIDLFGFDPSHRPAVRAAIGRESGEWGAFQVINHGIPISLLNRMRAAALSFFRDYSVSDKLAYACDPNSFASEGYGTQMLLDKHVHSQSSVLDWRDYFDHHTLPLSRRNPSNWPHFPSDYRELMAQYSDCMKLLSQRLLALISESIGLPSSWMEDAITGMGAEEGFYQNITVSYYPPCPQPDLTLGLQSHSDIGAITLLIQDDVSGLQVLSGQGDWVTVHPLSPDAIVVILADQTEDVRDVFAAAVPGFGAFWLDVAIDWSKRCWLELSFVKKNPAPCKIDA
;
A
#
# COMPACT_ATOMS: atom_id res chain seq x y z
N MET A 1 -8.94 -25.85 29.79
CA MET A 1 -9.10 -25.29 28.44
C MET A 1 -7.81 -25.51 27.70
N ALA A 2 -7.79 -26.45 26.75
CA ALA A 2 -6.63 -26.63 25.88
C ALA A 2 -6.52 -25.40 24.96
N LEU A 3 -5.34 -24.79 24.92
CA LEU A 3 -4.98 -23.82 23.89
C LEU A 3 -5.16 -24.53 22.54
N GLN A 4 -6.15 -24.12 21.76
CA GLN A 4 -6.20 -24.49 20.35
C GLN A 4 -4.92 -23.96 19.72
N SER A 5 -3.97 -24.85 19.42
CA SER A 5 -2.84 -24.50 18.57
C SER A 5 -3.42 -24.09 17.23
N SER A 6 -3.31 -22.81 16.88
CA SER A 6 -3.56 -22.38 15.51
C SER A 6 -2.66 -23.21 14.59
N GLU A 7 -3.23 -23.81 13.55
CA GLU A 7 -2.42 -24.50 12.55
C GLU A 7 -1.41 -23.48 11.97
N PRO A 8 -0.16 -23.91 11.70
CA PRO A 8 0.85 -23.01 11.17
C PRO A 8 0.40 -22.48 9.80
N GLN A 9 0.35 -21.16 9.65
CA GLN A 9 0.00 -20.51 8.39
C GLN A 9 1.00 -20.92 7.30
N ILE A 10 0.51 -21.64 6.29
CA ILE A 10 1.33 -22.09 5.16
C ILE A 10 1.55 -20.91 4.21
N ARG A 11 2.82 -20.62 3.89
CA ARG A 11 3.21 -19.57 2.94
C ARG A 11 2.83 -19.97 1.51
N VAL A 12 2.39 -19.00 0.71
CA VAL A 12 1.99 -19.27 -0.69
C VAL A 12 3.17 -19.77 -1.52
N GLN A 13 4.38 -19.23 -1.29
CA GLN A 13 5.60 -19.75 -1.93
C GLN A 13 5.85 -21.23 -1.61
N LYS A 14 5.51 -21.69 -0.41
CA LYS A 14 5.69 -23.10 -0.01
C LYS A 14 4.71 -24.02 -0.74
N LEU A 15 3.49 -23.55 -1.02
CA LEU A 15 2.50 -24.31 -1.78
C LEU A 15 2.99 -24.62 -3.19
N LEU A 16 3.72 -23.70 -3.81
CA LEU A 16 4.23 -23.85 -5.17
C LEU A 16 5.35 -24.89 -5.33
N GLU A 17 6.04 -25.26 -4.26
CA GLU A 17 7.08 -26.31 -4.30
C GLU A 17 6.50 -27.68 -4.70
N THR A 18 5.19 -27.89 -4.52
CA THR A 18 4.49 -29.12 -4.92
C THR A 18 3.97 -29.09 -6.36
N HIS A 19 4.20 -27.99 -7.09
CA HIS A 19 3.70 -27.74 -8.45
C HIS A 19 2.19 -28.04 -8.61
N PRO A 20 1.34 -27.40 -7.80
CA PRO A 20 -0.09 -27.70 -7.81
C PRO A 20 -0.71 -27.26 -9.15
N SER A 21 -1.54 -28.12 -9.73
CA SER A 21 -2.36 -27.78 -10.90
C SER A 21 -3.63 -27.00 -10.54
N GLN A 22 -3.98 -26.95 -9.25
CA GLN A 22 -5.17 -26.29 -8.73
C GLN A 22 -4.83 -25.51 -7.46
N VAL A 23 -5.49 -24.38 -7.24
CA VAL A 23 -5.34 -23.62 -5.99
C VAL A 23 -6.15 -24.29 -4.87
N PRO A 24 -5.66 -24.29 -3.61
CA PRO A 24 -6.45 -24.80 -2.50
C PRO A 24 -7.77 -24.04 -2.31
N PRO A 25 -8.85 -24.68 -1.83
CA PRO A 25 -10.18 -24.08 -1.73
C PRO A 25 -10.23 -22.75 -0.96
N GLN A 26 -9.38 -22.59 0.06
CA GLN A 26 -9.33 -21.38 0.87
C GLN A 26 -8.84 -20.13 0.12
N TYR A 27 -8.27 -20.26 -1.09
CA TYR A 27 -7.89 -19.13 -1.95
C TYR A 27 -8.93 -18.83 -3.04
N ILE A 28 -9.97 -19.66 -3.18
CA ILE A 28 -10.96 -19.53 -4.25
C ILE A 28 -12.00 -18.48 -3.90
N GLN A 29 -12.09 -17.44 -4.73
CA GLN A 29 -13.08 -16.39 -4.63
C GLN A 29 -14.50 -16.89 -4.92
N PRO A 30 -15.52 -16.40 -4.17
CA PRO A 30 -16.92 -16.48 -4.55
C PRO A 30 -17.13 -15.99 -5.98
N PRO A 31 -18.08 -16.55 -6.75
CA PRO A 31 -18.27 -16.19 -8.17
C PRO A 31 -18.38 -14.69 -8.47
N HIS A 32 -18.94 -13.90 -7.55
CA HIS A 32 -19.13 -12.45 -7.71
C HIS A 32 -17.89 -11.61 -7.32
N HIS A 33 -16.90 -12.20 -6.66
CA HIS A 33 -15.62 -11.56 -6.29
C HIS A 33 -14.44 -12.08 -7.12
N ARG A 34 -14.70 -12.95 -8.10
CA ARG A 34 -13.66 -13.41 -9.02
C ARG A 34 -13.20 -12.26 -9.92
N PRO A 35 -11.92 -12.25 -10.33
CA PRO A 35 -11.42 -11.31 -11.32
C PRO A 35 -12.36 -11.24 -12.53
N SER A 36 -12.85 -10.03 -12.84
CA SER A 36 -13.62 -9.81 -14.04
C SER A 36 -12.70 -9.37 -15.17
N HIS A 37 -12.78 -10.06 -16.31
CA HIS A 37 -12.10 -9.66 -17.55
C HIS A 37 -12.88 -8.61 -18.34
N THR A 38 -14.02 -8.14 -17.83
CA THR A 38 -14.92 -7.24 -18.55
C THR A 38 -14.44 -5.80 -18.45
N ASN A 39 -14.05 -5.25 -19.61
CA ASN A 39 -13.72 -3.86 -19.89
C ASN A 39 -12.39 -3.36 -19.33
N ASN A 40 -11.30 -3.87 -19.92
CA ASN A 40 -10.13 -3.04 -20.16
C ASN A 40 -10.57 -1.85 -21.03
N SER A 41 -11.07 -0.77 -20.42
CA SER A 41 -11.00 0.53 -21.06
C SER A 41 -9.50 0.81 -21.22
N THR A 42 -8.96 0.48 -22.39
CA THR A 42 -7.55 0.71 -22.76
C THR A 42 -7.16 2.19 -22.76
N HIS A 43 -8.09 3.08 -22.37
CA HIS A 43 -7.94 4.53 -22.35
C HIS A 43 -8.09 5.16 -20.96
N LEU A 44 -8.54 4.42 -19.94
CA LEU A 44 -8.62 4.93 -18.58
C LEU A 44 -7.36 4.48 -17.84
N SER A 45 -6.55 5.44 -17.42
CA SER A 45 -5.42 5.26 -16.51
C SER A 45 -5.51 6.31 -15.43
N ILE A 46 -4.95 6.02 -14.25
CA ILE A 46 -4.78 7.07 -13.24
C ILE A 46 -3.90 8.20 -13.81
N PRO A 47 -4.13 9.45 -13.38
CA PRO A 47 -3.40 10.61 -13.85
C PRO A 47 -1.92 10.56 -13.43
N VAL A 48 -1.08 11.26 -14.19
CA VAL A 48 0.36 11.40 -13.92
C VAL A 48 0.66 12.85 -13.59
N ILE A 49 1.39 13.08 -12.48
CA ILE A 49 1.81 14.40 -12.02
C ILE A 49 3.34 14.47 -12.03
N ASP A 50 3.87 15.40 -12.83
CA ASP A 50 5.28 15.77 -12.77
C ASP A 50 5.51 16.70 -11.57
N LEU A 51 6.36 16.29 -10.62
CA LEU A 51 6.70 17.11 -9.45
C LEU A 51 7.83 18.12 -9.73
N PHE A 52 8.43 18.07 -10.92
CA PHE A 52 9.51 18.97 -11.37
C PHE A 52 10.67 19.09 -10.38
N GLY A 53 11.01 18.01 -9.67
CA GLY A 53 12.04 18.03 -8.63
C GLY A 53 11.71 18.96 -7.45
N PHE A 54 10.44 19.33 -7.28
CA PHE A 54 9.95 20.37 -6.37
C PHE A 54 10.49 21.78 -6.66
N ASP A 55 10.74 22.12 -7.93
CA ASP A 55 11.06 23.48 -8.34
C ASP A 55 9.95 24.47 -7.90
N PRO A 56 10.27 25.49 -7.08
CA PRO A 56 9.31 26.49 -6.62
C PRO A 56 8.53 27.19 -7.74
N SER A 57 9.11 27.33 -8.94
CA SER A 57 8.45 27.96 -10.09
C SER A 57 7.23 27.17 -10.59
N HIS A 58 7.25 25.85 -10.42
CA HIS A 58 6.17 24.94 -10.81
C HIS A 58 5.18 24.66 -9.68
N ARG A 59 5.48 25.07 -8.43
CA ARG A 59 4.67 24.76 -7.24
C ARG A 59 3.17 25.08 -7.42
N PRO A 60 2.74 26.24 -7.96
CA PRO A 60 1.31 26.51 -8.13
C PRO A 60 0.60 25.52 -9.06
N ALA A 61 1.26 25.11 -10.15
CA ALA A 61 0.72 24.16 -11.11
C ALA A 61 0.67 22.75 -10.52
N VAL A 62 1.74 22.31 -9.84
CA VAL A 62 1.80 21.01 -9.16
C VAL A 62 0.73 20.91 -8.08
N ARG A 63 0.57 21.95 -7.25
CA ARG A 63 -0.47 22.02 -6.22
C ARG A 63 -1.88 21.89 -6.82
N ALA A 64 -2.14 22.59 -7.93
CA ALA A 64 -3.43 22.54 -8.60
C ALA A 64 -3.73 21.16 -9.19
N ALA A 65 -2.71 20.50 -9.78
CA ALA A 65 -2.83 19.14 -10.27
C ALA A 65 -3.11 18.16 -9.13
N ILE A 66 -2.33 18.19 -8.05
CA ILE A 66 -2.54 17.35 -6.86
C ILE A 66 -3.95 17.54 -6.31
N GLY A 67 -4.43 18.78 -6.12
CA GLY A 67 -5.77 19.03 -5.61
C GLY A 67 -6.88 18.39 -6.46
N ARG A 68 -6.77 18.53 -7.79
CA ARG A 68 -7.72 17.95 -8.74
C ARG A 68 -7.66 16.43 -8.75
N GLU A 69 -6.48 15.84 -8.96
CA GLU A 69 -6.36 14.38 -9.11
C GLU A 69 -6.66 13.65 -7.80
N SER A 70 -6.23 14.21 -6.67
CA SER A 70 -6.67 13.73 -5.36
C SER A 70 -8.20 13.73 -5.27
N GLY A 71 -8.89 14.77 -5.74
CA GLY A 71 -10.36 14.91 -5.64
C GLY A 71 -11.16 14.02 -6.59
N GLU A 72 -10.64 13.80 -7.79
CA GLU A 72 -11.33 13.01 -8.82
C GLU A 72 -11.04 11.52 -8.72
N TRP A 73 -9.78 11.17 -8.42
CA TRP A 73 -9.28 9.80 -8.43
C TRP A 73 -8.90 9.28 -7.05
N GLY A 74 -8.35 10.13 -6.18
CA GLY A 74 -7.71 9.71 -4.92
C GLY A 74 -6.45 8.86 -5.12
N ALA A 75 -6.06 8.58 -6.37
CA ALA A 75 -4.83 7.90 -6.73
C ALA A 75 -4.22 8.52 -8.00
N PHE A 76 -2.90 8.64 -8.04
CA PHE A 76 -2.16 9.22 -9.18
C PHE A 76 -0.71 8.74 -9.18
N GLN A 77 -0.04 8.76 -10.34
CA GLN A 77 1.40 8.51 -10.44
C GLN A 77 2.16 9.82 -10.32
N VAL A 78 3.32 9.80 -9.67
CA VAL A 78 4.26 10.92 -9.63
C VAL A 78 5.59 10.57 -10.29
N ILE A 79 6.15 11.54 -11.02
CA ILE A 79 7.49 11.48 -11.62
C ILE A 79 8.31 12.69 -11.21
N ASN A 80 9.63 12.65 -11.42
CA ASN A 80 10.56 13.70 -11.00
C ASN A 80 10.40 14.07 -9.52
N HIS A 81 10.11 13.09 -8.67
CA HIS A 81 9.86 13.25 -7.23
C HIS A 81 11.16 13.42 -6.41
N GLY A 82 12.33 13.45 -7.06
CA GLY A 82 13.62 13.74 -6.42
C GLY A 82 14.22 12.58 -5.61
N ILE A 83 13.60 11.40 -5.62
CA ILE A 83 14.19 10.19 -5.01
C ILE A 83 15.19 9.58 -6.00
N PRO A 84 16.41 9.23 -5.58
CA PRO A 84 17.39 8.64 -6.49
C PRO A 84 16.86 7.35 -7.13
N ILE A 85 16.84 7.29 -8.46
CA ILE A 85 16.40 6.10 -9.21
C ILE A 85 17.22 4.86 -8.81
N SER A 86 18.51 5.04 -8.51
CA SER A 86 19.37 3.97 -8.02
C SER A 86 18.92 3.39 -6.68
N LEU A 87 18.33 4.20 -5.80
CA LEU A 87 17.79 3.73 -4.51
C LEU A 87 16.54 2.88 -4.74
N LEU A 88 15.61 3.35 -5.59
CA LEU A 88 14.41 2.60 -5.96
C LEU A 88 14.82 1.24 -6.58
N ASN A 89 15.71 1.24 -7.57
CA ASN A 89 16.16 0.02 -8.23
C ASN A 89 16.87 -0.96 -7.29
N ARG A 90 17.70 -0.46 -6.36
CA ARG A 90 18.34 -1.32 -5.35
C ARG A 90 17.32 -1.92 -4.39
N MET A 91 16.39 -1.11 -3.87
CA MET A 91 15.35 -1.59 -2.97
C MET A 91 14.49 -2.66 -3.65
N ARG A 92 14.14 -2.40 -4.92
CA ARG A 92 13.44 -3.35 -5.78
C ARG A 92 14.18 -4.69 -5.93
N ALA A 93 15.44 -4.63 -6.33
CA ALA A 93 16.26 -5.83 -6.49
C ALA A 93 16.45 -6.60 -5.17
N ALA A 94 16.62 -5.88 -4.07
CA ALA A 94 16.82 -6.48 -2.75
C ALA A 94 15.56 -7.19 -2.23
N ALA A 95 14.39 -6.54 -2.37
CA ALA A 95 13.08 -7.12 -2.09
C ALA A 95 12.83 -8.38 -2.91
N LEU A 96 13.04 -8.33 -4.24
CA LEU A 96 12.88 -9.49 -5.11
C LEU A 96 13.84 -10.62 -4.73
N SER A 97 15.09 -10.29 -4.41
CA SER A 97 16.10 -11.27 -4.01
C SER A 97 15.71 -12.00 -2.72
N PHE A 98 15.21 -11.29 -1.70
CA PHE A 98 14.69 -11.90 -0.47
C PHE A 98 13.67 -13.01 -0.77
N PHE A 99 12.67 -12.74 -1.61
CA PHE A 99 11.64 -13.73 -1.94
C PHE A 99 12.13 -14.82 -2.91
N ARG A 100 12.96 -14.49 -3.89
CA ARG A 100 13.35 -15.40 -4.98
C ARG A 100 14.54 -16.29 -4.63
N ASP A 101 15.56 -15.72 -4.00
CA ASP A 101 16.89 -16.32 -3.90
C ASP A 101 17.09 -17.07 -2.57
N TYR A 102 16.22 -16.83 -1.58
CA TYR A 102 16.29 -17.46 -0.26
C TYR A 102 15.12 -18.42 0.00
N SER A 103 15.40 -19.48 0.75
CA SER A 103 14.41 -20.52 1.03
C SER A 103 13.30 -20.02 1.95
N VAL A 104 12.12 -20.63 1.88
CA VAL A 104 11.05 -20.33 2.85
C VAL A 104 11.53 -20.55 4.29
N SER A 105 12.40 -21.53 4.52
CA SER A 105 12.99 -21.78 5.85
C SER A 105 13.82 -20.60 6.37
N ASP A 106 14.66 -20.01 5.51
CA ASP A 106 15.47 -18.84 5.90
C ASP A 106 14.59 -17.63 6.21
N LYS A 107 13.52 -17.43 5.42
CA LYS A 107 12.55 -16.34 5.61
C LYS A 107 11.72 -16.52 6.88
N LEU A 108 11.38 -17.75 7.26
CA LEU A 108 10.65 -18.05 8.49
C LEU A 108 11.42 -17.71 9.76
N ALA A 109 12.74 -17.53 9.70
CA ALA A 109 13.51 -16.97 10.82
C ALA A 109 13.07 -15.53 11.20
N TYR A 110 12.35 -14.86 10.29
CA TYR A 110 11.79 -13.53 10.45
C TYR A 110 10.26 -13.53 10.46
N ALA A 111 9.61 -14.66 10.75
CA ALA A 111 8.16 -14.75 10.69
C ALA A 111 7.47 -13.75 11.63
N CYS A 112 6.36 -13.16 11.18
CA CYS A 112 5.47 -12.40 12.05
C CYS A 112 5.07 -13.24 13.27
N ASP A 113 4.97 -12.63 14.45
CA ASP A 113 4.41 -13.28 15.63
C ASP A 113 2.90 -13.47 15.43
N PRO A 114 2.38 -14.71 15.35
CA PRO A 114 0.95 -14.96 15.16
C PRO A 114 0.09 -14.50 16.34
N ASN A 115 0.71 -14.19 17.49
CA ASN A 115 0.00 -13.73 18.68
C ASN A 115 -0.08 -12.21 18.76
N SER A 116 0.79 -11.49 18.05
CA SER A 116 0.85 -10.02 18.07
C SER A 116 0.04 -9.40 16.91
N PHE A 117 -0.76 -8.38 17.23
CA PHE A 117 -1.40 -7.57 16.20
C PHE A 117 -0.37 -6.64 15.56
N ALA A 118 -0.47 -6.44 14.24
CA ALA A 118 0.47 -5.62 13.47
C ALA A 118 1.95 -5.97 13.76
N SER A 119 2.28 -7.28 13.71
CA SER A 119 3.68 -7.73 13.84
C SER A 119 4.46 -7.44 12.56
N GLU A 120 5.60 -6.79 12.68
CA GLU A 120 6.61 -6.79 11.61
C GLU A 120 7.13 -8.20 11.36
N GLY A 121 7.63 -8.46 10.16
CA GLY A 121 8.18 -9.75 9.75
C GLY A 121 7.56 -10.34 8.48
N TYR A 122 7.97 -11.57 8.17
CA TYR A 122 7.52 -12.37 7.03
C TYR A 122 6.17 -13.04 7.32
N GLY A 123 5.15 -12.69 6.55
CA GLY A 123 3.76 -13.14 6.71
C GLY A 123 3.12 -13.61 5.40
N THR A 124 1.88 -14.10 5.52
CA THR A 124 1.00 -14.45 4.37
C THR A 124 -0.45 -14.00 4.59
N GLN A 125 -0.82 -13.64 5.82
CA GLN A 125 -2.13 -13.12 6.18
C GLN A 125 -1.93 -11.94 7.13
N MET A 126 -2.39 -10.75 6.75
CA MET A 126 -2.49 -9.64 7.69
C MET A 126 -3.71 -9.87 8.57
N LEU A 127 -3.48 -10.26 9.83
CA LEU A 127 -4.53 -10.45 10.82
C LEU A 127 -5.03 -9.08 11.29
N LEU A 128 -6.02 -8.51 10.60
CA LEU A 128 -6.63 -7.23 11.01
C LEU A 128 -7.54 -7.38 12.25
N ASP A 129 -8.18 -8.55 12.46
CA ASP A 129 -8.94 -8.78 13.68
C ASP A 129 -9.21 -10.28 13.94
N LYS A 130 -8.82 -10.82 15.10
CA LYS A 130 -9.08 -12.22 15.47
C LYS A 130 -10.59 -12.50 15.64
N HIS A 131 -11.42 -11.46 15.78
CA HIS A 131 -12.87 -11.58 15.92
C HIS A 131 -13.66 -11.43 14.62
N VAL A 132 -13.05 -10.91 13.55
CA VAL A 132 -13.69 -10.77 12.22
C VAL A 132 -13.38 -11.96 11.29
N HIS A 133 -12.40 -12.80 11.65
CA HIS A 133 -12.16 -14.06 10.96
C HIS A 133 -13.24 -15.09 11.36
N SER A 134 -14.44 -14.94 10.81
CA SER A 134 -15.28 -16.10 10.57
C SER A 134 -14.46 -17.10 9.74
N GLN A 135 -14.74 -18.40 9.91
CA GLN A 135 -14.11 -19.49 9.14
C GLN A 135 -14.39 -19.43 7.61
N SER A 136 -14.78 -18.27 7.07
CA SER A 136 -15.25 -18.03 5.70
C SER A 136 -14.49 -16.90 4.97
N SER A 137 -13.37 -16.40 5.50
CA SER A 137 -12.55 -15.41 4.78
C SER A 137 -11.66 -16.13 3.76
N VAL A 138 -11.72 -15.70 2.50
CA VAL A 138 -10.86 -16.17 1.41
C VAL A 138 -9.45 -15.61 1.65
N LEU A 139 -8.42 -16.44 1.46
CA LEU A 139 -7.03 -16.04 1.63
C LEU A 139 -6.47 -15.34 0.38
N ASP A 140 -5.57 -14.39 0.63
CA ASP A 140 -4.76 -13.73 -0.39
C ASP A 140 -3.74 -14.68 -1.03
N TRP A 141 -3.56 -14.63 -2.34
CA TRP A 141 -2.46 -15.31 -3.04
C TRP A 141 -1.17 -14.50 -2.95
N ARG A 142 -0.74 -14.22 -1.70
CA ARG A 142 0.38 -13.33 -1.38
C ARG A 142 1.17 -13.83 -0.18
N ASP A 143 2.48 -13.62 -0.24
CA ASP A 143 3.33 -13.54 0.94
C ASP A 143 3.86 -12.09 1.06
N TYR A 144 4.22 -11.64 2.25
CA TYR A 144 4.75 -10.28 2.44
C TYR A 144 5.82 -10.23 3.52
N PHE A 145 6.58 -9.14 3.55
CA PHE A 145 7.40 -8.74 4.70
C PHE A 145 7.02 -7.33 5.14
N ASP A 146 6.54 -7.18 6.36
CA ASP A 146 6.20 -5.89 6.97
C ASP A 146 7.38 -5.37 7.80
N HIS A 147 7.71 -4.08 7.67
CA HIS A 147 8.78 -3.41 8.39
C HIS A 147 8.22 -2.22 9.18
N HIS A 148 8.47 -2.19 10.48
CA HIS A 148 8.21 -0.99 11.27
C HIS A 148 9.39 -0.04 11.15
N THR A 149 9.18 1.12 10.51
CA THR A 149 10.28 2.01 10.17
C THR A 149 10.22 3.37 10.87
N LEU A 150 9.02 3.92 11.10
CA LEU A 150 8.85 5.12 11.90
C LEU A 150 7.68 4.98 12.90
N PRO A 151 7.75 5.68 14.05
CA PRO A 151 8.88 6.47 14.53
C PRO A 151 10.16 5.67 14.76
N LEU A 152 11.29 6.38 14.90
CA LEU A 152 12.59 5.73 15.12
C LEU A 152 12.61 4.82 16.36
N SER A 153 11.74 5.07 17.35
CA SER A 153 11.54 4.19 18.50
C SER A 153 11.02 2.79 18.13
N ARG A 154 10.31 2.66 17.00
CA ARG A 154 9.85 1.38 16.44
C ARG A 154 10.83 0.76 15.46
N ARG A 155 11.81 1.53 14.97
CA ARG A 155 12.77 1.06 13.97
C ARG A 155 13.78 0.13 14.62
N ASN A 156 13.62 -1.19 14.41
CA ASN A 156 14.60 -2.17 14.86
C ASN A 156 15.16 -3.02 13.70
N PRO A 157 16.26 -2.58 13.05
CA PRO A 157 16.83 -3.30 11.92
C PRO A 157 17.27 -4.75 12.22
N SER A 158 17.45 -5.13 13.49
CA SER A 158 17.75 -6.54 13.83
C SER A 158 16.62 -7.49 13.45
N ASN A 159 15.38 -6.99 13.41
CA ASN A 159 14.18 -7.74 13.08
C ASN A 159 13.99 -7.89 11.56
N TRP A 160 14.78 -7.19 10.75
CA TRP A 160 14.72 -7.27 9.29
C TRP A 160 15.75 -8.27 8.75
N PRO A 161 15.56 -8.78 7.52
CA PRO A 161 16.50 -9.69 6.88
C PRO A 161 17.90 -9.09 6.84
N HIS A 162 18.91 -9.89 7.18
CA HIS A 162 20.31 -9.51 6.93
C HIS A 162 20.76 -9.87 5.50
N PHE A 163 19.83 -10.37 4.69
CA PHE A 163 20.05 -10.79 3.33
C PHE A 163 18.94 -10.25 2.39
N PRO A 164 19.28 -9.86 1.16
CA PRO A 164 20.64 -9.74 0.61
C PRO A 164 21.53 -8.76 1.40
N SER A 165 22.85 -8.81 1.18
CA SER A 165 23.80 -7.93 1.89
C SER A 165 23.35 -6.47 1.77
N ASP A 166 23.47 -5.68 2.84
CA ASP A 166 23.04 -4.27 2.94
C ASP A 166 21.53 -4.00 3.03
N TYR A 167 20.67 -5.05 3.04
CA TYR A 167 19.21 -4.89 3.05
C TYR A 167 18.71 -3.95 4.16
N ARG A 168 19.30 -4.02 5.36
CA ARG A 168 18.89 -3.24 6.53
C ARG A 168 19.19 -1.76 6.37
N GLU A 169 20.41 -1.44 5.96
CA GLU A 169 20.84 -0.06 5.69
C GLU A 169 20.05 0.52 4.51
N LEU A 170 19.84 -0.29 3.46
CA LEU A 170 19.06 0.08 2.28
C LEU A 170 17.60 0.39 2.64
N MET A 171 16.95 -0.47 3.44
CA MET A 171 15.56 -0.26 3.90
C MET A 171 15.43 1.00 4.75
N ALA A 172 16.38 1.25 5.66
CA ALA A 172 16.40 2.48 6.45
C ALA A 172 16.55 3.74 5.57
N GLN A 173 17.48 3.71 4.60
CA GLN A 173 17.66 4.81 3.66
C GLN A 173 16.41 5.04 2.80
N TYR A 174 15.79 3.97 2.32
CA TYR A 174 14.54 4.02 1.57
C TYR A 174 13.41 4.64 2.41
N SER A 175 13.24 4.20 3.66
CA SER A 175 12.27 4.75 4.61
C SER A 175 12.42 6.26 4.80
N ASP A 176 13.66 6.73 5.05
CA ASP A 176 13.92 8.16 5.26
C ASP A 176 13.57 9.00 4.00
N CYS A 177 13.89 8.49 2.81
CA CYS A 177 13.54 9.13 1.55
C CYS A 177 12.02 9.16 1.32
N MET A 178 11.31 8.06 1.60
CA MET A 178 9.86 7.97 1.43
C MET A 178 9.12 8.87 2.42
N LYS A 179 9.62 9.00 3.65
CA LYS A 179 9.09 9.95 4.65
C LYS A 179 9.19 11.40 4.15
N LEU A 180 10.32 11.79 3.58
CA LEU A 180 10.48 13.16 3.06
C LEU A 180 9.54 13.42 1.87
N LEU A 181 9.35 12.42 1.00
CA LEU A 181 8.42 12.53 -0.12
C LEU A 181 6.98 12.66 0.37
N SER A 182 6.55 11.83 1.33
CA SER A 182 5.19 11.88 1.87
C SER A 182 4.90 13.23 2.54
N GLN A 183 5.81 13.76 3.35
CA GLN A 183 5.67 15.09 3.97
C GLN A 183 5.47 16.20 2.92
N ARG A 184 6.23 16.16 1.82
CA ARG A 184 6.08 17.14 0.73
C ARG A 184 4.75 17.01 0.00
N LEU A 185 4.30 15.78 -0.25
CA LEU A 185 3.00 15.53 -0.88
C LEU A 185 1.85 15.97 0.02
N LEU A 186 1.87 15.61 1.30
CA LEU A 186 0.88 16.04 2.29
C LEU A 186 0.81 17.56 2.43
N ALA A 187 1.95 18.25 2.36
CA ALA A 187 2.00 19.70 2.34
C ALA A 187 1.31 20.29 1.09
N LEU A 188 1.56 19.73 -0.09
CA LEU A 188 0.90 20.16 -1.33
C LEU A 188 -0.60 19.84 -1.33
N ILE A 189 -1.01 18.71 -0.76
CA ILE A 189 -2.42 18.36 -0.60
C ILE A 189 -3.09 19.35 0.36
N SER A 190 -2.48 19.66 1.50
CA SER A 190 -2.98 20.67 2.46
C SER A 190 -3.19 22.04 1.78
N GLU A 191 -2.18 22.53 1.06
CA GLU A 191 -2.28 23.80 0.35
C GLU A 191 -3.34 23.78 -0.76
N SER A 192 -3.54 22.63 -1.42
CA SER A 192 -4.52 22.50 -2.51
C SER A 192 -5.97 22.70 -2.05
N ILE A 193 -6.24 22.43 -0.76
CA ILE A 193 -7.53 22.63 -0.10
C ILE A 193 -7.58 23.92 0.74
N GLY A 194 -6.60 24.82 0.55
CA GLY A 194 -6.57 26.14 1.20
C GLY A 194 -6.08 26.14 2.64
N LEU A 195 -5.45 25.06 3.10
CA LEU A 195 -4.89 24.95 4.45
C LEU A 195 -3.39 25.28 4.49
N PRO A 196 -2.83 25.59 5.68
CA PRO A 196 -1.38 25.68 5.87
C PRO A 196 -0.68 24.39 5.43
N SER A 197 0.54 24.50 4.91
CA SER A 197 1.34 23.36 4.46
C SER A 197 1.61 22.31 5.54
N SER A 198 1.61 22.69 6.82
CA SER A 198 1.82 21.76 7.93
C SER A 198 0.55 21.03 8.34
N TRP A 199 -0.63 21.45 7.87
CA TRP A 199 -1.91 21.05 8.45
C TRP A 199 -2.11 19.53 8.48
N MET A 200 -1.88 18.83 7.36
CA MET A 200 -2.03 17.37 7.33
C MET A 200 -1.00 16.68 8.22
N GLU A 201 0.24 17.15 8.22
CA GLU A 201 1.28 16.58 9.09
C GLU A 201 0.95 16.77 10.57
N ASP A 202 0.46 17.96 10.96
CA ASP A 202 0.03 18.29 12.32
C ASP A 202 -1.18 17.44 12.73
N ALA A 203 -2.14 17.22 11.83
CA ALA A 203 -3.28 16.34 12.06
C ALA A 203 -2.81 14.90 12.26
N ILE A 204 -1.93 14.40 11.39
CA ILE A 204 -1.41 13.03 11.39
C ILE A 204 -0.62 12.72 12.66
N THR A 205 0.21 13.67 13.06
CA THR A 205 1.10 13.53 14.23
C THR A 205 0.46 13.98 15.54
N GLY A 206 -0.83 14.33 15.54
CA GLY A 206 -1.57 14.70 16.74
C GLY A 206 -1.10 16.00 17.42
N MET A 207 -0.83 17.06 16.65
CA MET A 207 -0.44 18.39 17.12
C MET A 207 0.63 18.35 18.24
N GLY A 208 1.75 17.67 17.96
CA GLY A 208 2.88 17.58 18.90
C GLY A 208 2.89 16.33 19.79
N ALA A 209 2.32 15.21 19.35
CA ALA A 209 2.57 13.94 20.02
C ALA A 209 4.06 13.60 19.95
N GLU A 210 4.65 13.18 21.08
CA GLU A 210 6.09 12.88 21.21
C GLU A 210 6.58 11.80 20.23
N GLU A 211 5.66 11.01 19.67
CA GLU A 211 5.97 9.87 18.81
C GLU A 211 5.99 10.20 17.31
N GLY A 212 5.56 11.39 16.86
CA GLY A 212 5.75 11.83 15.47
C GLY A 212 5.08 10.96 14.39
N PHE A 213 5.71 10.90 13.21
CA PHE A 213 5.19 10.29 11.98
C PHE A 213 5.31 8.76 12.01
N TYR A 214 4.20 8.04 11.84
CA TYR A 214 4.19 6.57 11.80
C TYR A 214 4.38 6.07 10.36
N GLN A 215 5.30 5.13 10.14
CA GLN A 215 5.57 4.56 8.82
C GLN A 215 5.80 3.05 8.89
N ASN A 216 5.00 2.33 8.13
CA ASN A 216 5.20 0.92 7.83
C ASN A 216 5.64 0.77 6.37
N ILE A 217 6.54 -0.19 6.12
CA ILE A 217 6.96 -0.54 4.76
C ILE A 217 6.70 -2.02 4.51
N THR A 218 5.80 -2.30 3.57
CA THR A 218 5.40 -3.66 3.24
C THR A 218 5.97 -4.04 1.89
N VAL A 219 6.76 -5.12 1.87
CA VAL A 219 7.19 -5.76 0.64
C VAL A 219 6.24 -6.92 0.36
N SER A 220 5.35 -6.76 -0.62
CA SER A 220 4.41 -7.79 -1.06
C SER A 220 5.02 -8.61 -2.19
N TYR A 221 4.82 -9.93 -2.13
CA TYR A 221 5.22 -10.87 -3.17
C TYR A 221 4.05 -11.73 -3.59
N TYR A 222 3.75 -11.71 -4.88
CA TYR A 222 2.65 -12.43 -5.51
C TYR A 222 3.24 -13.54 -6.40
N PRO A 223 3.31 -14.78 -5.89
CA PRO A 223 3.84 -15.90 -6.65
C PRO A 223 2.94 -16.21 -7.85
N PRO A 224 3.45 -16.82 -8.94
CA PRO A 224 2.60 -17.31 -10.03
C PRO A 224 1.51 -18.25 -9.49
N CYS A 225 0.26 -18.07 -9.90
CA CYS A 225 -0.86 -18.95 -9.52
C CYS A 225 -1.36 -19.75 -10.73
N PRO A 226 -1.71 -21.03 -10.53
CA PRO A 226 -2.18 -21.91 -11.60
C PRO A 226 -3.61 -21.61 -12.07
N GLN A 227 -4.42 -20.89 -11.28
CA GLN A 227 -5.82 -20.57 -11.59
C GLN A 227 -6.13 -19.09 -11.29
N PRO A 228 -5.56 -18.14 -12.06
CA PRO A 228 -5.67 -16.71 -11.79
C PRO A 228 -7.10 -16.19 -11.71
N ASP A 229 -8.00 -16.75 -12.51
CA ASP A 229 -9.40 -16.34 -12.57
C ASP A 229 -10.22 -16.71 -11.32
N LEU A 230 -9.59 -17.43 -10.37
CA LEU A 230 -10.23 -17.87 -9.13
C LEU A 230 -9.66 -17.21 -7.88
N THR A 231 -8.52 -16.52 -7.96
CA THR A 231 -7.80 -15.98 -6.79
C THR A 231 -7.61 -14.48 -6.90
N LEU A 232 -7.38 -13.81 -5.77
CA LEU A 232 -6.87 -12.44 -5.76
C LEU A 232 -5.50 -12.44 -5.10
N GLY A 233 -4.59 -11.59 -5.61
CA GLY A 233 -3.31 -11.36 -4.95
C GLY A 233 -3.54 -10.71 -3.59
N LEU A 234 -4.36 -9.67 -3.57
CA LEU A 234 -4.82 -8.95 -2.38
C LEU A 234 -6.31 -8.65 -2.53
N GLN A 235 -7.10 -8.91 -1.48
CA GLN A 235 -8.53 -8.57 -1.49
C GLN A 235 -8.75 -7.06 -1.72
N SER A 236 -9.93 -6.69 -2.23
CA SER A 236 -10.32 -5.28 -2.32
C SER A 236 -10.40 -4.63 -0.94
N HIS A 237 -9.70 -3.52 -0.76
CA HIS A 237 -9.65 -2.76 0.48
C HIS A 237 -9.44 -1.27 0.21
N SER A 238 -9.69 -0.43 1.21
CA SER A 238 -9.13 0.91 1.29
C SER A 238 -7.92 0.88 2.22
N ASP A 239 -6.94 1.72 1.94
CA ASP A 239 -5.74 1.82 2.77
C ASP A 239 -6.08 2.54 4.08
N ILE A 240 -5.61 1.97 5.19
CA ILE A 240 -5.77 2.59 6.51
C ILE A 240 -4.59 3.52 6.74
N GLY A 241 -4.84 4.82 6.85
CA GLY A 241 -3.78 5.80 7.07
C GLY A 241 -4.05 7.10 6.37
N ALA A 242 -3.00 7.87 6.12
CA ALA A 242 -3.05 9.14 5.44
C ALA A 242 -2.72 9.04 3.95
N ILE A 243 -1.62 8.39 3.60
CA ILE A 243 -1.15 8.32 2.21
C ILE A 243 -0.35 7.04 2.02
N THR A 244 -0.45 6.44 0.85
CA THR A 244 0.36 5.30 0.44
C THR A 244 1.28 5.68 -0.70
N LEU A 245 2.56 5.34 -0.57
CA LEU A 245 3.55 5.47 -1.64
C LEU A 245 3.91 4.07 -2.13
N LEU A 246 3.51 3.74 -3.34
CA LEU A 246 3.68 2.42 -3.92
C LEU A 246 4.68 2.46 -5.09
N ILE A 247 5.70 1.60 -5.01
CA ILE A 247 6.51 1.25 -6.18
C ILE A 247 6.12 -0.14 -6.66
N GLN A 248 5.89 -0.24 -7.97
CA GLN A 248 5.56 -1.48 -8.65
C GLN A 248 6.79 -2.01 -9.41
N ASP A 249 6.73 -3.28 -9.78
CA ASP A 249 7.60 -3.86 -10.80
C ASP A 249 7.01 -3.66 -12.21
N ASP A 250 7.59 -4.33 -13.21
CA ASP A 250 7.15 -4.22 -14.61
C ASP A 250 5.88 -5.06 -14.91
N VAL A 251 5.30 -5.73 -13.91
CA VAL A 251 4.11 -6.56 -14.05
C VAL A 251 2.90 -5.77 -13.57
N SER A 252 1.98 -5.49 -14.49
CA SER A 252 0.73 -4.82 -14.15
C SER A 252 -0.12 -5.71 -13.24
N GLY A 253 -0.58 -5.12 -12.15
CA GLY A 253 -1.38 -5.81 -11.17
C GLY A 253 -2.36 -4.91 -10.44
N LEU A 254 -1.90 -3.79 -9.92
CA LEU A 254 -2.78 -2.79 -9.31
C LEU A 254 -3.94 -2.39 -10.23
N GLN A 255 -5.10 -2.35 -9.62
CA GLN A 255 -6.33 -1.79 -10.11
C GLN A 255 -6.91 -0.86 -9.04
N VAL A 256 -7.38 0.29 -9.49
CA VAL A 256 -8.07 1.26 -8.64
C VAL A 256 -9.54 1.32 -9.04
N LEU A 257 -10.43 1.47 -8.07
CA LEU A 257 -11.83 1.70 -8.40
C LEU A 257 -12.01 3.15 -8.83
N SER A 258 -12.36 3.35 -10.10
CA SER A 258 -12.67 4.68 -10.62
C SER A 258 -13.94 5.23 -9.99
N GLY A 259 -14.06 6.55 -10.09
CA GLY A 259 -15.26 7.25 -9.66
C GLY A 259 -16.56 6.90 -10.38
N GLN A 260 -16.50 6.05 -11.41
CA GLN A 260 -17.62 5.54 -12.20
C GLN A 260 -18.05 4.13 -11.74
N GLY A 261 -17.31 3.52 -10.81
CA GLY A 261 -17.53 2.16 -10.34
C GLY A 261 -16.83 1.08 -11.16
N ASP A 262 -15.97 1.48 -12.10
CA ASP A 262 -15.17 0.57 -12.93
C ASP A 262 -13.78 0.38 -12.33
N TRP A 263 -13.28 -0.86 -12.32
CA TRP A 263 -11.89 -1.16 -11.96
C TRP A 263 -10.93 -0.79 -13.10
N VAL A 264 -9.92 0.02 -12.78
CA VAL A 264 -8.96 0.56 -13.74
C VAL A 264 -7.58 0.02 -13.42
N THR A 265 -7.01 -0.75 -14.34
CA THR A 265 -5.63 -1.25 -14.23
C THR A 265 -4.62 -0.11 -14.29
N VAL A 266 -3.77 -0.03 -13.27
CA VAL A 266 -2.65 0.90 -13.19
C VAL A 266 -1.45 0.24 -13.87
N HIS A 267 -1.07 0.81 -15.00
CA HIS A 267 0.16 0.42 -15.70
C HIS A 267 1.33 1.26 -15.17
N PRO A 268 2.44 0.63 -14.74
CA PRO A 268 3.66 1.34 -14.37
C PRO A 268 4.12 2.23 -15.54
N LEU A 269 4.15 3.55 -15.34
CA LEU A 269 4.56 4.49 -16.40
C LEU A 269 6.04 4.34 -16.74
N SER A 270 6.87 4.21 -15.71
CA SER A 270 8.33 4.10 -15.80
C SER A 270 8.89 3.47 -14.52
N PRO A 271 10.13 2.94 -14.54
CA PRO A 271 10.76 2.37 -13.35
C PRO A 271 10.96 3.36 -12.21
N ASP A 272 10.87 4.66 -12.44
CA ASP A 272 10.96 5.69 -11.41
C ASP A 272 9.60 6.23 -10.96
N ALA A 273 8.49 5.92 -11.65
CA ALA A 273 7.18 6.37 -11.20
C ALA A 273 6.81 5.77 -9.83
N ILE A 274 6.19 6.59 -8.98
CA ILE A 274 5.62 6.20 -7.69
C ILE A 274 4.11 6.41 -7.76
N VAL A 275 3.33 5.37 -7.47
CA VAL A 275 1.89 5.51 -7.30
C VAL A 275 1.62 6.11 -5.93
N VAL A 276 0.80 7.14 -5.88
CA VAL A 276 0.32 7.78 -4.67
C VAL A 276 -1.15 7.43 -4.52
N ILE A 277 -1.54 6.89 -3.37
CA ILE A 277 -2.94 6.58 -3.03
C ILE A 277 -3.27 7.37 -1.76
N LEU A 278 -4.40 8.06 -1.74
CA LEU A 278 -4.93 8.68 -0.54
C LEU A 278 -5.66 7.62 0.28
N ALA A 279 -5.36 7.58 1.57
CA ALA A 279 -5.91 6.61 2.50
C ALA A 279 -7.05 7.21 3.34
N ASP A 280 -7.83 6.35 4.00
CA ASP A 280 -9.11 6.67 4.64
C ASP A 280 -9.07 7.95 5.52
N GLN A 281 -7.97 8.18 6.24
CA GLN A 281 -7.87 9.31 7.17
C GLN A 281 -7.68 10.65 6.45
N THR A 282 -7.18 10.67 5.21
CA THR A 282 -7.16 11.90 4.39
C THR A 282 -8.45 12.14 3.64
N GLU A 283 -9.25 11.09 3.41
CA GLU A 283 -10.61 11.24 2.88
C GLU A 283 -11.54 11.84 3.93
N ASP A 284 -11.52 11.33 5.16
CA ASP A 284 -12.30 11.86 6.29
C ASP A 284 -12.00 13.36 6.51
N VAL A 285 -10.73 13.77 6.42
CA VAL A 285 -10.30 15.17 6.51
C VAL A 285 -10.96 16.07 5.44
N ARG A 286 -11.19 15.55 4.23
CA ARG A 286 -11.84 16.30 3.14
C ARG A 286 -13.32 16.47 3.39
N ASP A 287 -13.97 15.46 3.98
CA ASP A 287 -15.40 15.48 4.30
C ASP A 287 -15.71 16.29 5.58
N VAL A 288 -14.74 16.40 6.49
CA VAL A 288 -14.81 17.21 7.73
C VAL A 288 -14.86 18.72 7.47
N PHE A 289 -14.74 19.18 6.21
CA PHE A 289 -15.06 20.56 5.83
C PHE A 289 -16.55 20.94 5.95
N ALA A 290 -17.43 20.02 6.38
CA ALA A 290 -18.79 20.35 6.83
C ALA A 290 -18.94 20.52 8.37
N ALA A 291 -18.00 20.07 9.20
CA ALA A 291 -18.09 20.22 10.65
C ALA A 291 -16.71 20.08 11.32
N ALA A 292 -16.14 21.20 11.79
CA ALA A 292 -14.94 21.18 12.61
C ALA A 292 -15.19 20.40 13.91
N VAL A 293 -14.50 19.28 14.11
CA VAL A 293 -14.46 18.56 15.40
C VAL A 293 -13.02 18.13 15.70
N PRO A 294 -12.49 18.42 16.90
CA PRO A 294 -11.18 17.92 17.33
C PRO A 294 -11.31 16.52 17.94
N GLY A 295 -10.44 15.60 17.53
CA GLY A 295 -10.24 14.29 18.17
C GLY A 295 -10.21 13.12 17.19
N PHE A 296 -9.08 12.90 16.52
CA PHE A 296 -8.81 11.65 15.79
C PHE A 296 -7.50 11.04 16.29
N GLY A 297 -7.49 9.71 16.43
CA GLY A 297 -6.35 8.92 16.93
C GLY A 297 -5.21 8.79 15.93
N ALA A 298 -4.20 7.96 16.25
CA ALA A 298 -2.96 7.84 15.49
C ALA A 298 -3.16 7.62 13.98
N PHE A 299 -2.38 8.35 13.17
CA PHE A 299 -2.41 8.30 11.72
C PHE A 299 -1.19 7.57 11.14
N TRP A 300 -1.36 6.87 10.02
CA TRP A 300 -0.38 5.93 9.46
C TRP A 300 0.08 6.34 8.05
N LEU A 301 1.37 6.19 7.75
CA LEU A 301 1.88 6.14 6.38
C LEU A 301 2.20 4.68 6.03
N ASP A 302 1.56 4.16 4.99
CA ASP A 302 1.96 2.89 4.41
C ASP A 302 2.83 3.14 3.17
N VAL A 303 3.94 2.43 3.06
CA VAL A 303 4.75 2.42 1.84
C VAL A 303 4.78 0.99 1.36
N ALA A 304 4.19 0.73 0.20
CA ALA A 304 4.12 -0.60 -0.36
C ALA A 304 5.18 -0.77 -1.46
N ILE A 305 5.77 -1.95 -1.51
CA ILE A 305 6.62 -2.42 -2.60
C ILE A 305 5.98 -3.70 -3.11
N ASP A 306 5.42 -3.69 -4.32
CA ASP A 306 4.72 -4.84 -4.90
C ASP A 306 5.61 -5.57 -5.93
N TRP A 307 5.68 -6.90 -5.81
CA TRP A 307 6.41 -7.81 -6.72
C TRP A 307 5.52 -8.93 -7.23
N SER A 308 5.29 -8.96 -8.53
CA SER A 308 4.50 -10.00 -9.19
C SER A 308 5.31 -10.73 -10.26
N LYS A 309 5.30 -12.06 -10.21
CA LYS A 309 5.71 -12.87 -11.38
C LYS A 309 4.44 -13.30 -12.12
N ARG A 310 4.02 -12.45 -13.06
CA ARG A 310 2.84 -12.54 -13.94
C ARG A 310 1.54 -12.07 -13.27
N CYS A 311 0.81 -11.22 -14.03
CA CYS A 311 -0.34 -10.38 -13.69
C CYS A 311 -1.23 -10.78 -12.50
N TRP A 312 -1.55 -9.83 -11.61
CA TRP A 312 -2.52 -9.99 -10.51
C TRP A 312 -3.25 -8.71 -10.16
N LEU A 313 -4.58 -8.72 -10.13
CA LEU A 313 -5.39 -7.62 -9.65
C LEU A 313 -5.09 -7.30 -8.16
N GLU A 314 -4.58 -6.11 -7.87
CA GLU A 314 -4.59 -5.48 -6.55
C GLU A 314 -5.74 -4.45 -6.58
N LEU A 315 -6.60 -4.41 -5.56
CA LEU A 315 -7.85 -3.65 -5.61
C LEU A 315 -7.86 -2.62 -4.48
N SER A 316 -7.48 -1.38 -4.77
CA SER A 316 -7.53 -0.28 -3.79
C SER A 316 -8.73 0.63 -4.05
N PHE A 317 -9.49 0.93 -3.01
CA PHE A 317 -10.70 1.76 -3.04
C PHE A 317 -10.37 3.21 -2.62
N VAL A 318 -10.97 4.17 -3.32
CA VAL A 318 -11.10 5.57 -2.89
C VAL A 318 -12.59 5.82 -2.74
N LYS A 319 -13.04 6.21 -1.55
CA LYS A 319 -14.46 6.28 -1.20
C LYS A 319 -15.06 7.55 -1.83
N LYS A 320 -15.93 7.39 -2.82
CA LYS A 320 -16.72 8.51 -3.34
C LYS A 320 -17.90 8.80 -2.44
N ASN A 321 -17.94 10.03 -1.94
CA ASN A 321 -19.08 10.57 -1.21
C ASN A 321 -20.32 10.63 -2.11
N PRO A 322 -21.51 10.13 -1.67
CA PRO A 322 -22.74 10.32 -2.41
C PRO A 322 -23.19 11.78 -2.36
N ALA A 323 -23.58 12.32 -3.53
CA ALA A 323 -24.01 13.70 -3.73
C ALA A 323 -25.06 14.20 -2.70
N PRO A 324 -25.08 15.51 -2.38
CA PRO A 324 -25.99 16.05 -1.37
C PRO A 324 -27.45 15.95 -1.81
N CYS A 325 -28.28 15.47 -0.88
CA CYS A 325 -29.72 15.51 -1.00
C CYS A 325 -30.17 16.97 -1.11
N LYS A 326 -30.97 17.28 -2.13
CA LYS A 326 -31.61 18.59 -2.33
C LYS A 326 -32.41 18.96 -1.09
N ILE A 327 -32.28 20.21 -0.65
CA ILE A 327 -33.31 20.88 0.13
C ILE A 327 -33.79 22.04 -0.75
N ASP A 328 -35.02 21.91 -1.22
CA ASP A 328 -35.77 22.96 -1.89
C ASP A 328 -36.14 24.07 -0.89
N ALA A 329 -36.14 25.30 -1.42
CA ALA A 329 -36.57 26.60 -0.85
C ALA A 329 -35.61 27.29 0.13
#